data_AF-A0A7Y9BK64-F1
#
_entry.id   AF-A0A7Y9BK64-F1
#
_cell.length_a   1.000
_cell.length_b   1.000
_cell.length_c   1.000
_cell.angle_alpha   90.00
_cell.angle_beta   90.00
_cell.angle_gamma   90.00
#
_symmetry.space_group_name_H-M   'P 1'
#
loop_
_entity.id
_entity.type
_entity.pdbx_description
1 polymer ?
#
loop_
_entity_poly.entity_id
_entity_poly.type
_entity_poly.pdbx_seq_one_letter_code
_entity_poly.pdbx_strand_id
1 'polypeptide(L)'
;MSRRWGHATAEVAVSLAVALGFMLLSRYVSVNPLVRLGQVSALAALQKYAALVGLPLLALLLYTAYRGTARRHGVVKRLVCAALAGLATGVIAGGVVVALRGTPHPLGGQEGDPGVLIDMANSFLHHEGMSGIYPPAFPALMALWAKIRYNGRGETGFALHDLQIFFTAVAGPMAYCSWRLLLRPFWAMLIAVPAAILFLDPIRPYSHVVMILLLPLLGYWLRHMRRAGRLPQRKLLLRGAAAGVIFGALFLWYSGWYIWAAPGAAVLALFLFPWYKGADVRKRAGLFIGTTILTAGIVGAPLLYQMVRLGAQNPDRYAFLSVYADPGYVLGWVSDRSGTLNYQTWPVAGEMAGQSGFALLLLFGVGLGLGLGLRHVMVRTAGAVLAGAWFARFWFASNMAQDKAVQLYPRTTWIIMYCLMILAVFGLMSAVHRGSGWIERTLRAARAGAVGGAGAGRVIPRRVVRQLAAGMVCVLALFGAMGSSWSVNRYMPSSDVDSMGIDAYRAHTIKTRDGRCPRFSPVKQCDEIEKDDWKPGPIEDFIWCAGIVAEDWPSVCGLKAPGKVRSRVDIERDRQAEFERQKNKAEQNKAEQNKTKP
;
A
#
# COMPACT_ATOMS: atom_id res chain seq x y z
N MET A 1 23.23 -15.50 -21.63
CA MET A 1 21.93 -15.09 -21.00
C MET A 1 20.90 -14.77 -22.08
N SER A 2 19.69 -15.34 -22.04
CA SER A 2 18.69 -15.06 -23.09
C SER A 2 18.17 -13.62 -22.99
N ARG A 3 17.95 -12.97 -24.14
CA ARG A 3 17.51 -11.56 -24.28
C ARG A 3 16.26 -11.19 -23.45
N ARG A 4 15.45 -12.18 -23.07
CA ARG A 4 14.27 -11.99 -22.21
C ARG A 4 14.62 -11.69 -20.75
N TRP A 5 15.64 -12.36 -20.21
CA TRP A 5 16.10 -12.12 -18.84
C TRP A 5 16.74 -10.73 -18.73
N GLY A 6 17.56 -10.33 -19.71
CA GLY A 6 18.16 -9.00 -19.73
C GLY A 6 17.15 -7.84 -19.72
N HIS A 7 15.99 -8.00 -20.36
CA HIS A 7 14.93 -6.99 -20.30
C HIS A 7 14.22 -6.94 -18.94
N ALA A 8 13.98 -8.10 -18.32
CA ALA A 8 13.33 -8.16 -17.01
C ALA A 8 14.24 -7.60 -15.91
N THR A 9 15.54 -7.95 -15.94
CA THR A 9 16.52 -7.40 -15.01
C THR A 9 16.70 -5.90 -15.19
N ALA A 10 16.71 -5.39 -16.43
CA ALA A 10 16.74 -3.96 -16.69
C ALA A 10 15.49 -3.22 -16.17
N GLU A 11 14.30 -3.80 -16.32
CA GLU A 11 13.06 -3.23 -15.73
C GLU A 11 13.20 -3.13 -14.20
N VAL A 12 13.67 -4.18 -13.52
CA VAL A 12 13.88 -4.19 -12.05
C VAL A 12 14.95 -3.18 -11.63
N ALA A 13 16.09 -3.16 -12.32
CA ALA A 13 17.19 -2.27 -11.97
C ALA A 13 16.80 -0.79 -12.14
N VAL A 14 16.12 -0.46 -13.24
CA VAL A 14 15.67 0.92 -13.49
C VAL A 14 14.60 1.36 -12.49
N SER A 15 13.62 0.51 -12.15
CA SER A 15 12.61 0.88 -11.17
C SER A 15 13.21 1.12 -9.78
N LEU A 16 14.12 0.26 -9.32
CA LEU A 16 14.80 0.41 -8.04
C LEU A 16 15.74 1.62 -8.03
N ALA A 17 16.54 1.81 -9.09
CA ALA A 17 17.48 2.92 -9.18
C ALA A 17 16.75 4.27 -9.15
N VAL A 18 15.62 4.40 -9.85
CA VAL A 18 14.82 5.62 -9.83
C VAL A 18 14.15 5.83 -8.47
N ALA A 19 13.58 4.78 -7.87
CA ALA A 19 12.95 4.89 -6.54
C ALA A 19 13.94 5.32 -5.45
N LEU A 20 15.05 4.61 -5.32
CA LEU A 20 16.06 4.86 -4.30
C LEU A 20 16.87 6.12 -4.60
N GLY A 21 17.23 6.35 -5.88
CA GLY A 21 17.93 7.56 -6.30
C GLY A 21 17.10 8.82 -6.04
N PHE A 22 15.79 8.78 -6.28
CA PHE A 22 14.90 9.90 -5.97
C PHE A 22 14.78 10.14 -4.45
N MET A 23 14.63 9.06 -3.67
CA MET A 23 14.60 9.15 -2.21
C MET A 23 15.89 9.79 -1.67
N LEU A 24 17.06 9.39 -2.20
CA LEU A 24 18.34 9.98 -1.84
C LEU A 24 18.45 11.46 -2.26
N LEU A 25 17.99 11.80 -3.48
CA LEU A 25 17.95 13.18 -3.96
C LEU A 25 17.10 14.09 -3.05
N SER A 26 16.03 13.54 -2.46
CA SER A 26 15.15 14.29 -1.55
C SER A 26 15.84 14.76 -0.26
N ARG A 27 16.97 14.15 0.14
CA ARG A 27 17.76 14.61 1.30
C ARG A 27 18.30 16.04 1.12
N TYR A 28 18.45 16.50 -0.11
CA TYR A 28 18.91 17.86 -0.42
C TYR A 28 17.81 18.93 -0.30
N VAL A 29 16.55 18.56 -0.02
CA VAL A 29 15.46 19.54 0.18
C VAL A 29 15.61 20.21 1.55
N SER A 30 16.20 21.41 1.57
CA SER A 30 16.42 22.17 2.81
C SER A 30 15.23 23.06 3.17
N VAL A 31 14.39 22.57 4.07
CA VAL A 31 13.26 23.31 4.65
C VAL A 31 13.12 22.99 6.14
N ASN A 32 12.39 23.81 6.89
CA ASN A 32 11.88 23.43 8.20
C ASN A 32 10.56 22.64 8.00
N PRO A 33 10.52 21.33 8.32
CA PRO A 33 9.34 20.51 8.07
C PRO A 33 8.18 20.78 9.03
N LEU A 34 8.40 21.48 10.15
CA LEU A 34 7.32 21.82 11.10
C LEU A 34 6.52 23.06 10.69
N VAL A 35 7.10 23.93 9.86
CA VAL A 35 6.41 25.14 9.42
C VAL A 35 5.64 24.84 8.15
N ARG A 36 4.35 25.20 8.10
CA ARG A 36 3.50 24.91 6.94
C ARG A 36 4.05 25.45 5.62
N LEU A 37 4.61 26.66 5.62
CA LEU A 37 5.30 27.21 4.44
C LEU A 37 6.51 26.36 4.01
N GLY A 38 7.26 25.83 4.97
CA GLY A 38 8.36 24.89 4.72
C GLY A 38 7.87 23.58 4.11
N GLN A 39 6.77 23.02 4.61
CA GLN A 39 6.14 21.82 4.06
C GLN A 39 5.69 22.00 2.61
N VAL A 40 4.99 23.10 2.32
CA VAL A 40 4.54 23.43 0.95
C VAL A 40 5.74 23.63 0.02
N SER A 41 6.78 24.33 0.49
CA SER A 41 8.03 24.51 -0.27
C SER A 41 8.72 23.18 -0.55
N ALA A 42 8.69 22.25 0.41
CA ALA A 42 9.22 20.90 0.25
C ALA A 42 8.43 20.09 -0.78
N LEU A 43 7.10 20.10 -0.70
CA LEU A 43 6.22 19.43 -1.69
C LEU A 43 6.52 19.96 -3.10
N ALA A 44 6.63 21.28 -3.25
CA ALA A 44 7.02 21.90 -4.52
C ALA A 44 8.43 21.48 -4.98
N ALA A 45 9.40 21.40 -4.07
CA ALA A 45 10.75 20.93 -4.39
C ALA A 45 10.77 19.47 -4.84
N LEU A 46 9.99 18.59 -4.18
CA LEU A 46 9.83 17.19 -4.59
C LEU A 46 9.19 17.09 -5.99
N GLN A 47 8.16 17.89 -6.27
CA GLN A 47 7.54 17.91 -7.61
C GLN A 47 8.51 18.45 -8.67
N LYS A 48 9.31 19.48 -8.34
CA LYS A 48 10.37 19.98 -9.22
C LYS A 48 11.39 18.88 -9.54
N TYR A 49 11.85 18.14 -8.53
CA TYR A 49 12.78 17.02 -8.74
C TYR A 49 12.12 15.90 -9.54
N ALA A 50 10.84 15.61 -9.30
CA ALA A 50 10.09 14.60 -10.04
C ALA A 50 9.97 14.99 -11.52
N ALA A 51 9.76 16.28 -11.82
CA ALA A 51 9.76 16.80 -13.18
C ALA A 51 11.15 16.69 -13.83
N LEU A 52 12.23 17.02 -13.11
CA LEU A 52 13.61 16.90 -13.61
C LEU A 52 13.98 15.46 -14.00
N VAL A 53 13.47 14.46 -13.27
CA VAL A 53 13.69 13.05 -13.60
C VAL A 53 12.68 12.53 -14.64
N GLY A 54 11.40 12.90 -14.48
CA GLY A 54 10.28 12.37 -15.26
C GLY A 54 10.19 12.94 -16.67
N LEU A 55 10.37 14.25 -16.85
CA LEU A 55 10.21 14.89 -18.17
C LEU A 55 11.21 14.35 -19.21
N PRO A 56 12.51 14.14 -18.91
CA PRO A 56 13.42 13.50 -19.86
C PRO A 56 12.99 12.08 -20.27
N LEU A 57 12.47 11.29 -19.33
CA LEU A 57 11.96 9.94 -19.60
C LEU A 57 10.74 9.98 -20.53
N LEU A 58 9.82 10.90 -20.27
CA LEU A 58 8.63 11.10 -21.09
C LEU A 58 8.97 11.66 -22.49
N ALA A 59 9.89 12.61 -22.57
CA ALA A 59 10.39 13.15 -23.84
C ALA A 59 11.03 12.04 -24.69
N LEU A 60 11.86 11.18 -24.09
CA LEU A 60 12.44 10.02 -24.77
C LEU A 60 11.36 9.03 -25.24
N LEU A 61 10.32 8.79 -24.43
CA LEU A 61 9.20 7.94 -24.79
C LEU A 61 8.43 8.49 -26.00
N LEU A 62 8.10 9.78 -25.98
CA LEU A 62 7.38 10.48 -27.05
C LEU A 62 8.21 10.55 -28.33
N TYR A 63 9.50 10.91 -28.22
CA TYR A 63 10.43 10.94 -29.34
C TYR A 63 10.51 9.57 -30.04
N THR A 64 10.66 8.50 -29.27
CA THR A 64 10.75 7.14 -29.84
C THR A 64 9.40 6.63 -30.36
N ALA A 65 8.28 7.13 -29.84
CA ALA A 65 6.95 6.87 -30.41
C ALA A 65 6.76 7.57 -31.77
N TYR A 66 7.28 8.79 -31.91
CA TYR A 66 7.13 9.63 -33.10
C TYR A 66 8.11 9.28 -34.22
N ARG A 67 9.41 9.16 -33.92
CA ARG A 67 10.51 8.93 -34.88
C ARG A 67 11.18 7.55 -34.76
N GLY A 68 10.99 6.85 -33.64
CA GLY A 68 11.71 5.60 -33.36
C GLY A 68 11.14 4.36 -34.08
N THR A 69 11.98 3.33 -34.19
CA THR A 69 11.53 2.00 -34.65
C THR A 69 10.65 1.33 -33.60
N ALA A 70 9.73 0.45 -34.01
CA ALA A 70 8.82 -0.24 -33.10
C ALA A 70 9.55 -1.04 -32.01
N ARG A 71 10.71 -1.62 -32.35
CA ARG A 71 11.55 -2.37 -31.42
C ARG A 71 12.16 -1.46 -30.35
N ARG A 72 12.77 -0.34 -30.75
CA ARG A 72 13.37 0.64 -29.83
C ARG A 72 12.32 1.23 -28.89
N HIS A 73 11.20 1.69 -29.44
CA HIS A 73 10.08 2.20 -28.64
C HIS A 73 9.53 1.14 -27.66
N GLY A 74 9.46 -0.12 -28.07
CA GLY A 74 9.01 -1.21 -27.20
C GLY A 74 9.92 -1.44 -25.99
N VAL A 75 11.24 -1.23 -26.13
CA VAL A 75 12.20 -1.30 -25.03
C VAL A 75 12.11 -0.05 -24.15
N VAL A 76 12.11 1.15 -24.76
CA VAL A 76 12.02 2.42 -24.04
C VAL A 76 10.75 2.48 -23.20
N LYS A 77 9.60 2.10 -23.76
CA LYS A 77 8.33 2.03 -23.02
C LYS A 77 8.41 1.10 -21.80
N ARG A 78 9.11 -0.03 -21.88
CA ARG A 78 9.29 -0.93 -20.73
C ARG A 78 10.03 -0.23 -19.60
N LEU A 79 11.18 0.34 -19.93
CA LEU A 79 12.04 1.01 -18.96
C LEU A 79 11.40 2.26 -18.38
N VAL A 80 10.72 3.08 -19.20
CA VAL A 80 9.98 4.26 -18.73
C VAL A 80 8.83 3.85 -17.81
N CYS A 81 8.05 2.81 -18.15
CA CYS A 81 7.01 2.33 -17.24
C CYS A 81 7.57 1.83 -15.90
N ALA A 82 8.71 1.14 -15.93
CA ALA A 82 9.40 0.69 -14.71
C ALA A 82 9.94 1.88 -13.89
N ALA A 83 10.56 2.85 -14.55
CA ALA A 83 11.06 4.08 -13.94
C ALA A 83 9.94 4.89 -13.27
N LEU A 84 8.80 5.08 -13.94
CA LEU A 84 7.66 5.81 -13.39
C LEU A 84 7.03 5.09 -12.20
N ALA A 85 6.98 3.75 -12.21
CA ALA A 85 6.56 2.98 -11.04
C ALA A 85 7.50 3.18 -9.85
N GLY A 86 8.81 3.26 -10.10
CA GLY A 86 9.81 3.61 -9.09
C GLY A 86 9.67 5.05 -8.59
N LEU A 87 9.49 6.00 -9.51
CA LEU A 87 9.40 7.43 -9.20
C LEU A 87 8.20 7.75 -8.32
N ALA A 88 7.04 7.14 -8.59
CA ALA A 88 5.80 7.38 -7.83
C ALA A 88 5.99 7.13 -6.33
N THR A 89 6.57 6.00 -5.95
CA THR A 89 6.83 5.68 -4.54
C THR A 89 8.12 6.29 -4.01
N GLY A 90 9.09 6.55 -4.88
CA GLY A 90 10.27 7.36 -4.56
C GLY A 90 9.90 8.76 -4.07
N VAL A 91 8.91 9.42 -4.69
CA VAL A 91 8.37 10.71 -4.24
C VAL A 91 7.74 10.61 -2.86
N ILE A 92 6.96 9.55 -2.60
CA ILE A 92 6.35 9.31 -1.28
C ILE A 92 7.43 9.14 -0.21
N ALA A 93 8.42 8.27 -0.47
CA ALA A 93 9.55 8.06 0.44
C ALA A 93 10.40 9.33 0.64
N GLY A 94 10.64 10.10 -0.42
CA GLY A 94 11.29 11.41 -0.35
C GLY A 94 10.52 12.41 0.52
N GLY A 95 9.19 12.36 0.47
CA GLY A 95 8.31 13.08 1.36
C GLY A 95 8.49 12.71 2.84
N VAL A 96 8.60 11.42 3.15
CA VAL A 96 8.90 10.94 4.50
C VAL A 96 10.28 11.41 4.97
N VAL A 97 11.30 11.33 4.10
CA VAL A 97 12.64 11.86 4.38
C VAL A 97 12.60 13.35 4.74
N VAL A 98 11.77 14.13 4.06
CA VAL A 98 11.57 15.54 4.38
C VAL A 98 10.81 15.72 5.70
N ALA A 99 9.72 14.98 5.91
CA ALA A 99 8.89 15.07 7.11
C ALA A 99 9.69 14.77 8.39
N LEU A 100 10.59 13.78 8.32
CA LEU A 100 11.47 13.35 9.42
C LEU A 100 12.84 14.06 9.39
N ARG A 101 13.02 15.09 8.56
CA ARG A 101 14.33 15.75 8.41
C ARG A 101 14.81 16.30 9.75
N GLY A 102 15.96 15.82 10.21
CA GLY A 102 16.59 16.32 11.45
C GLY A 102 16.23 15.55 12.72
N THR A 103 15.43 14.49 12.59
CA THR A 103 15.20 13.50 13.65
C THR A 103 15.56 12.08 13.16
N PRO A 104 16.14 11.22 14.00
CA PRO A 104 16.36 9.81 13.67
C PRO A 104 15.12 8.94 13.96
N HIS A 105 14.07 9.51 14.54
CA HIS A 105 12.89 8.78 14.97
C HIS A 105 11.91 8.50 13.81
N PRO A 106 11.25 7.33 13.80
CA PRO A 106 10.36 6.92 12.72
C PRO A 106 8.98 7.61 12.82
N LEU A 107 8.17 7.44 11.78
CA LEU A 107 6.75 7.79 11.85
C LEU A 107 6.06 6.84 12.85
N GLY A 108 5.44 7.42 13.88
CA GLY A 108 4.59 6.70 14.83
C GLY A 108 5.37 5.73 15.73
N GLY A 109 6.67 5.95 15.94
CA GLY A 109 7.47 5.10 16.82
C GLY A 109 7.10 5.20 18.31
N GLN A 110 6.30 6.20 18.67
CA GLN A 110 5.94 6.52 20.05
C GLN A 110 4.68 5.80 20.53
N GLU A 111 3.81 5.41 19.61
CA GLU A 111 2.52 4.83 19.94
C GLU A 111 1.94 4.03 18.78
N GLY A 112 0.96 3.19 19.06
CA GLY A 112 0.29 2.37 18.06
C GLY A 112 1.17 1.26 17.50
N ASP A 113 0.77 0.73 16.34
CA ASP A 113 1.43 -0.41 15.69
C ASP A 113 2.97 -0.25 15.54
N PRO A 114 3.54 0.91 15.13
CA PRO A 114 4.98 1.01 14.93
C PRO A 114 5.78 1.02 16.24
N GLY A 115 5.24 1.61 17.32
CA GLY A 115 5.81 1.47 18.67
C GLY A 115 5.84 0.02 19.12
N VAL A 116 4.72 -0.70 18.97
CA VAL A 116 4.65 -2.14 19.28
C VAL A 116 5.69 -2.96 18.50
N LEU A 117 5.93 -2.62 17.22
CA LEU A 117 6.98 -3.27 16.43
C LEU A 117 8.38 -3.00 16.97
N ILE A 118 8.67 -1.78 17.41
CA ILE A 118 9.94 -1.38 18.05
C ILE A 118 10.17 -2.25 19.28
N ASP A 119 9.16 -2.39 20.14
CA ASP A 119 9.21 -3.20 21.35
C ASP A 119 9.44 -4.68 21.01
N MET A 120 8.74 -5.20 20.00
CA MET A 120 8.92 -6.58 19.53
C MET A 120 10.34 -6.84 19.02
N ALA A 121 10.94 -5.86 18.34
CA ALA A 121 12.33 -5.95 17.89
C ALA A 121 13.32 -5.84 19.05
N ASN A 122 13.02 -5.06 20.10
CA ASN A 122 13.82 -5.03 21.33
C ASN A 122 13.84 -6.41 21.99
N SER A 123 12.68 -7.07 22.11
CA SER A 123 12.59 -8.43 22.67
C SER A 123 13.41 -9.46 21.87
N PHE A 124 13.52 -9.31 20.55
CA PHE A 124 14.44 -10.11 19.74
C PHE A 124 15.92 -9.86 20.06
N LEU A 125 16.30 -8.60 20.27
CA LEU A 125 17.68 -8.23 20.63
C LEU A 125 18.06 -8.71 22.04
N HIS A 126 17.09 -8.75 22.95
CA HIS A 126 17.26 -9.22 24.32
C HIS A 126 17.05 -10.74 24.49
N HIS A 127 16.86 -11.48 23.40
CA HIS A 127 16.64 -12.94 23.39
C HIS A 127 15.38 -13.41 24.15
N GLU A 128 14.42 -12.53 24.39
CA GLU A 128 13.13 -12.86 25.02
C GLU A 128 12.14 -13.49 24.02
N GLY A 129 12.41 -13.33 22.73
CA GLY A 129 11.53 -13.79 21.65
C GLY A 129 10.30 -12.91 21.50
N MET A 130 9.34 -13.34 20.69
CA MET A 130 8.01 -12.72 20.65
C MET A 130 6.98 -13.75 21.09
N SER A 131 6.20 -13.42 22.09
CA SER A 131 4.98 -14.16 22.42
C SER A 131 3.85 -13.80 21.44
N GLY A 132 2.90 -14.72 21.24
CA GLY A 132 1.69 -14.44 20.46
C GLY A 132 1.74 -14.78 18.97
N ILE A 133 0.77 -14.23 18.23
CA ILE A 133 0.42 -14.63 16.86
C ILE A 133 0.89 -13.62 15.79
N TYR A 134 1.75 -12.67 16.15
CA TYR A 134 2.19 -11.62 15.23
C TYR A 134 3.24 -12.14 14.23
N PRO A 135 3.18 -11.74 12.93
CA PRO A 135 4.16 -12.17 11.93
C PRO A 135 5.60 -11.73 12.26
N PRO A 136 6.57 -12.65 12.31
CA PRO A 136 7.86 -12.34 12.93
C PRO A 136 8.90 -11.68 12.03
N ALA A 137 8.75 -11.74 10.71
CA ALA A 137 9.85 -11.42 9.81
C ALA A 137 10.21 -9.93 9.80
N PHE A 138 9.23 -9.03 9.94
CA PHE A 138 9.51 -7.59 9.94
C PHE A 138 10.19 -7.12 11.24
N PRO A 139 9.69 -7.46 12.45
CA PRO A 139 10.43 -7.17 13.69
C PRO A 139 11.82 -7.82 13.73
N ALA A 140 11.96 -9.06 13.24
CA ALA A 140 13.26 -9.73 13.19
C ALA A 140 14.25 -9.02 12.24
N LEU A 141 13.78 -8.54 11.07
CA LEU A 141 14.60 -7.73 10.17
C LEU A 141 15.02 -6.42 10.83
N MET A 142 14.10 -5.78 11.56
CA MET A 142 14.38 -4.54 12.27
C MET A 142 15.42 -4.72 13.37
N ALA A 143 15.31 -5.80 14.16
CA ALA A 143 16.33 -6.18 15.14
C ALA A 143 17.69 -6.43 14.47
N LEU A 144 17.72 -7.19 13.36
CA LEU A 144 18.95 -7.43 12.60
C LEU A 144 19.56 -6.13 12.08
N TRP A 145 18.75 -5.23 11.52
CA TRP A 145 19.21 -3.94 11.01
C TRP A 145 19.74 -3.04 12.15
N ALA A 146 19.05 -3.01 13.29
CA ALA A 146 19.51 -2.31 14.49
C ALA A 146 20.86 -2.86 14.98
N LYS A 147 21.05 -4.18 14.95
CA LYS A 147 22.33 -4.80 15.34
C LYS A 147 23.47 -4.41 14.41
N ILE A 148 23.23 -4.44 13.09
CA ILE A 148 24.26 -4.17 12.07
C ILE A 148 24.61 -2.68 12.01
N ARG A 149 23.60 -1.80 12.05
CA ARG A 149 23.79 -0.37 11.77
C ARG A 149 23.95 0.49 13.02
N TYR A 150 23.35 0.06 14.12
CA TYR A 150 23.12 0.85 15.33
C TYR A 150 23.66 0.16 16.61
N ASN A 151 24.49 -0.87 16.46
CA ASN A 151 25.11 -1.65 17.55
C ASN A 151 24.13 -2.35 18.52
N GLY A 152 22.88 -2.55 18.11
CA GLY A 152 21.95 -3.48 18.76
C GLY A 152 21.50 -3.13 20.18
N ARG A 153 21.70 -1.90 20.66
CA ARG A 153 21.23 -1.47 21.99
C ARG A 153 20.27 -0.27 21.88
N GLY A 154 18.97 -0.56 21.95
CA GLY A 154 17.91 0.45 22.14
C GLY A 154 17.74 1.46 21.00
N GLU A 155 18.06 1.07 19.75
CA GLU A 155 17.96 1.91 18.55
C GLU A 155 17.12 1.24 17.44
N THR A 156 16.23 0.33 17.84
CA THR A 156 15.25 -0.33 16.93
C THR A 156 14.30 0.69 16.30
N GLY A 157 13.99 1.80 16.98
CA GLY A 157 13.29 2.93 16.38
C GLY A 157 14.04 3.57 15.19
N PHE A 158 15.36 3.72 15.28
CA PHE A 158 16.15 4.25 14.15
C PHE A 158 16.22 3.24 13.00
N ALA A 159 16.23 1.95 13.34
CA ALA A 159 16.09 0.91 12.33
C ALA A 159 14.72 0.97 11.64
N LEU A 160 13.64 1.18 12.39
CA LEU A 160 12.31 1.38 11.82
C LEU A 160 12.28 2.59 10.87
N HIS A 161 12.94 3.69 11.24
CA HIS A 161 13.01 4.90 10.41
C HIS A 161 13.59 4.57 9.03
N ASP A 162 14.72 3.86 9.00
CA ASP A 162 15.36 3.44 7.74
C ASP A 162 14.48 2.48 6.94
N LEU A 163 13.89 1.49 7.60
CA LEU A 163 13.08 0.47 6.95
C LEU A 163 11.75 1.04 6.42
N GLN A 164 11.13 1.98 7.13
CA GLN A 164 9.93 2.70 6.65
C GLN A 164 10.26 3.41 5.33
N ILE A 165 11.30 4.25 5.31
CA ILE A 165 11.71 4.99 4.12
C ILE A 165 12.07 4.03 2.97
N PHE A 166 12.83 2.98 3.26
CA PHE A 166 13.27 2.01 2.26
C PHE A 166 12.08 1.25 1.64
N PHE A 167 11.23 0.64 2.46
CA PHE A 167 10.08 -0.14 1.97
C PHE A 167 9.01 0.72 1.32
N THR A 168 8.83 1.97 1.76
CA THR A 168 8.02 2.94 1.04
C THR A 168 8.60 3.19 -0.35
N ALA A 169 9.91 3.40 -0.49
CA ALA A 169 10.52 3.65 -1.80
C ALA A 169 10.37 2.45 -2.74
N VAL A 170 10.62 1.22 -2.27
CA VAL A 170 10.61 0.02 -3.13
C VAL A 170 9.23 -0.59 -3.37
N ALA A 171 8.17 -0.10 -2.71
CA ALA A 171 6.81 -0.61 -2.89
C ALA A 171 6.33 -0.56 -4.36
N GLY A 172 6.57 0.56 -5.06
CA GLY A 172 6.22 0.73 -6.47
C GLY A 172 6.97 -0.25 -7.40
N PRO A 173 8.31 -0.36 -7.28
CA PRO A 173 9.09 -1.40 -7.94
C PRO A 173 8.57 -2.82 -7.70
N MET A 174 8.30 -3.20 -6.45
CA MET A 174 7.80 -4.53 -6.10
C MET A 174 6.41 -4.79 -6.74
N ALA A 175 5.50 -3.81 -6.64
CA ALA A 175 4.17 -3.86 -7.24
C ALA A 175 4.23 -4.00 -8.76
N TYR A 176 5.06 -3.20 -9.42
CA TYR A 176 5.24 -3.28 -10.85
C TYR A 176 5.78 -4.65 -11.28
N CYS A 177 6.84 -5.13 -10.63
CA CYS A 177 7.47 -6.40 -10.96
C CYS A 177 6.53 -7.61 -10.75
N SER A 178 5.72 -7.61 -9.70
CA SER A 178 4.73 -8.67 -9.48
C SER A 178 3.65 -8.66 -10.58
N TRP A 179 3.16 -7.49 -10.98
CA TRP A 179 2.22 -7.37 -12.11
C TRP A 179 2.85 -7.74 -13.46
N ARG A 180 4.15 -7.52 -13.65
CA ARG A 180 4.87 -7.93 -14.86
C ARG A 180 4.92 -9.45 -15.06
N LEU A 181 4.64 -10.24 -14.02
CA LEU A 181 4.43 -11.70 -14.14
C LEU A 181 3.19 -12.03 -14.99
N LEU A 182 2.17 -11.17 -14.98
CA LEU A 182 0.87 -11.38 -15.64
C LEU A 182 0.67 -10.47 -16.85
N LEU A 183 1.15 -9.23 -16.78
CA LEU A 183 0.75 -8.13 -17.64
C LEU A 183 1.90 -7.54 -18.45
N ARG A 184 1.56 -6.87 -19.55
CA ARG A 184 2.50 -6.04 -20.33
C ARG A 184 2.84 -4.75 -19.55
N PRO A 185 3.96 -4.06 -19.88
CA PRO A 185 4.50 -2.94 -19.10
C PRO A 185 3.49 -1.85 -18.75
N PHE A 186 2.75 -1.37 -19.74
CA PHE A 186 1.76 -0.31 -19.54
C PHE A 186 0.66 -0.75 -18.56
N TRP A 187 0.05 -1.92 -18.78
CA TRP A 187 -1.01 -2.46 -17.92
C TRP A 187 -0.52 -2.78 -16.51
N ALA A 188 0.74 -3.23 -16.37
CA ALA A 188 1.34 -3.45 -15.06
C ALA A 188 1.50 -2.13 -14.30
N MET A 189 2.00 -1.08 -14.95
CA MET A 189 2.14 0.25 -14.36
C MET A 189 0.78 0.89 -14.01
N LEU A 190 -0.22 0.73 -14.89
CA LEU A 190 -1.57 1.26 -14.70
C LEU A 190 -2.27 0.70 -13.45
N ILE A 191 -1.91 -0.52 -13.00
CA ILE A 191 -2.37 -1.05 -11.72
C ILE A 191 -1.40 -0.68 -10.60
N ALA A 192 -0.10 -0.88 -10.81
CA ALA A 192 0.91 -0.73 -9.76
C ALA A 192 1.02 0.70 -9.21
N VAL A 193 0.98 1.73 -10.06
CA VAL A 193 1.15 3.13 -9.63
C VAL A 193 -0.04 3.60 -8.79
N PRO A 194 -1.30 3.49 -9.25
CA PRO A 194 -2.44 3.86 -8.42
C PRO A 194 -2.55 3.02 -7.15
N ALA A 195 -2.31 1.70 -7.23
CA ALA A 195 -2.32 0.84 -6.03
C ALA A 195 -1.29 1.31 -4.99
N ALA A 196 -0.07 1.59 -5.43
CA ALA A 196 0.98 2.02 -4.52
C ALA A 196 0.71 3.41 -3.95
N ILE A 197 0.17 4.35 -4.72
CA ILE A 197 -0.14 5.69 -4.19
C ILE A 197 -1.32 5.65 -3.20
N LEU A 198 -2.35 4.87 -3.51
CA LEU A 198 -3.59 4.83 -2.73
C LEU A 198 -3.44 4.01 -1.45
N PHE A 199 -2.74 2.87 -1.53
CA PHE A 199 -2.71 1.90 -0.45
C PHE A 199 -1.41 1.88 0.36
N LEU A 200 -0.35 2.54 -0.11
CA LEU A 200 0.88 2.61 0.67
C LEU A 200 0.69 3.57 1.84
N ASP A 201 0.79 3.01 3.04
CA ASP A 201 0.83 3.75 4.29
C ASP A 201 2.28 3.75 4.82
N PRO A 202 3.04 4.86 4.71
CA PRO A 202 4.46 4.89 5.09
C PRO A 202 4.75 4.65 6.56
N ILE A 203 3.75 4.76 7.44
CA ILE A 203 3.87 4.37 8.85
C ILE A 203 3.97 2.84 9.01
N ARG A 204 3.33 2.07 8.10
CA ARG A 204 3.26 0.61 8.12
C ARG A 204 3.43 0.03 6.70
N PRO A 205 4.58 0.26 6.03
CA PRO A 205 4.74 -0.18 4.65
C PRO A 205 4.81 -1.71 4.55
N TYR A 206 5.22 -2.39 5.62
CA TYR A 206 5.34 -3.85 5.68
C TYR A 206 4.01 -4.57 5.40
N SER A 207 2.88 -4.07 5.91
CA SER A 207 1.59 -4.72 5.76
C SER A 207 1.04 -4.54 4.33
N HIS A 208 0.95 -3.30 3.84
CA HIS A 208 0.34 -2.97 2.55
C HIS A 208 1.13 -3.51 1.36
N VAL A 209 2.46 -3.59 1.46
CA VAL A 209 3.29 -4.23 0.43
C VAL A 209 2.85 -5.68 0.21
N VAL A 210 2.53 -6.44 1.27
CA VAL A 210 2.06 -7.83 1.11
C VAL A 210 0.74 -7.88 0.35
N MET A 211 -0.24 -7.01 0.66
CA MET A 211 -1.51 -6.95 -0.07
C MET A 211 -1.29 -6.72 -1.56
N ILE A 212 -0.46 -5.72 -1.90
CA ILE A 212 -0.21 -5.30 -3.28
C ILE A 212 0.40 -6.44 -4.10
N LEU A 213 1.27 -7.25 -3.48
CA LEU A 213 1.95 -8.39 -4.12
C LEU A 213 1.10 -9.66 -4.15
N LEU A 214 0.26 -9.89 -3.13
CA LEU A 214 -0.48 -11.13 -2.96
C LEU A 214 -1.40 -11.43 -4.15
N LEU A 215 -2.20 -10.46 -4.60
CA LEU A 215 -3.15 -10.65 -5.70
C LEU A 215 -2.52 -11.05 -7.05
N PRO A 216 -1.50 -10.34 -7.58
CA PRO A 216 -0.84 -10.77 -8.81
C PRO A 216 -0.11 -12.12 -8.65
N LEU A 217 0.40 -12.45 -7.46
CA LEU A 217 1.00 -13.75 -7.17
C LEU A 217 -0.04 -14.88 -7.16
N LEU A 218 -1.21 -14.67 -6.56
CA LEU A 218 -2.34 -15.61 -6.62
C LEU A 218 -2.81 -15.82 -8.07
N GLY A 219 -2.97 -14.75 -8.84
CA GLY A 219 -3.31 -14.82 -10.26
C GLY A 219 -2.26 -15.57 -11.09
N TYR A 220 -0.97 -15.37 -10.77
CA TYR A 220 0.14 -16.11 -11.37
C TYR A 220 0.09 -17.61 -11.03
N TRP A 221 -0.15 -17.94 -9.77
CA TRP A 221 -0.25 -19.30 -9.26
C TRP A 221 -1.42 -20.07 -9.89
N LEU A 222 -2.63 -19.49 -9.88
CA LEU A 222 -3.82 -20.08 -10.51
C LEU A 222 -3.65 -20.28 -12.02
N ARG A 223 -2.99 -19.32 -12.70
CA ARG A 223 -2.67 -19.45 -14.13
C ARG A 223 -1.74 -20.62 -14.41
N HIS A 224 -0.77 -20.88 -13.54
CA HIS A 224 0.19 -21.98 -13.68
C HIS A 224 -0.44 -23.33 -13.38
N MET A 225 -1.25 -23.40 -12.31
CA MET A 225 -2.06 -24.57 -11.99
C MET A 225 -2.90 -25.02 -13.21
N ARG A 226 -3.64 -24.09 -13.83
CA ARG A 226 -4.46 -24.38 -15.03
C ARG A 226 -3.64 -24.83 -16.26
N ARG A 227 -2.35 -24.51 -16.30
CA ARG A 227 -1.44 -24.81 -17.42
C ARG A 227 -0.45 -25.92 -17.09
N ALA A 228 -0.60 -26.61 -15.96
CA ALA A 228 0.39 -27.57 -15.47
C ALA A 228 0.72 -28.68 -16.48
N GLY A 229 -0.30 -29.17 -17.21
CA GLY A 229 -0.11 -30.21 -18.24
C GLY A 229 0.82 -29.82 -19.41
N ARG A 230 1.08 -28.52 -19.62
CA ARG A 230 1.96 -28.04 -20.71
C ARG A 230 3.41 -27.85 -20.28
N LEU A 231 3.72 -28.08 -19.00
CA LEU A 231 5.02 -27.83 -18.43
C LEU A 231 5.69 -29.15 -18.06
N PRO A 232 7.02 -29.26 -18.23
CA PRO A 232 7.78 -30.40 -17.73
C PRO A 232 7.81 -30.38 -16.20
N GLN A 233 7.86 -31.56 -15.59
CA GLN A 233 7.79 -31.76 -14.14
C GLN A 233 8.82 -30.93 -13.37
N ARG A 234 10.08 -30.89 -13.82
CA ARG A 234 11.13 -30.07 -13.20
C ARG A 234 10.76 -28.59 -13.10
N LYS A 235 10.10 -28.04 -14.12
CA LYS A 235 9.65 -26.64 -14.11
C LYS A 235 8.45 -26.43 -13.19
N LEU A 236 7.59 -27.44 -13.02
CA LEU A 236 6.49 -27.40 -12.07
C LEU A 236 6.99 -27.39 -10.63
N LEU A 237 7.93 -28.30 -10.30
CA LEU A 237 8.57 -28.35 -8.99
C LEU A 237 9.26 -27.02 -8.66
N LEU A 238 10.12 -26.53 -9.56
CA LEU A 238 10.85 -25.27 -9.33
C LEU A 238 9.89 -24.08 -9.14
N ARG A 239 8.85 -23.96 -9.99
CA ARG A 239 7.89 -22.85 -9.90
C ARG A 239 6.96 -22.98 -8.69
N GLY A 240 6.59 -24.20 -8.32
CA GLY A 240 5.78 -24.48 -7.13
C GLY A 240 6.58 -24.13 -5.87
N ALA A 241 7.81 -24.60 -5.78
CA ALA A 241 8.72 -24.30 -4.68
C ALA A 241 8.99 -22.79 -4.56
N ALA A 242 9.32 -22.12 -5.67
CA ALA A 242 9.54 -20.67 -5.66
C ALA A 242 8.30 -19.89 -5.24
N ALA A 243 7.11 -20.29 -5.74
CA ALA A 243 5.86 -19.66 -5.33
C ALA A 243 5.57 -19.89 -3.83
N GLY A 244 5.77 -21.11 -3.34
CA GLY A 244 5.54 -21.46 -1.94
C GLY A 244 6.48 -20.74 -0.99
N VAL A 245 7.78 -20.66 -1.32
CA VAL A 245 8.75 -19.85 -0.56
C VAL A 245 8.33 -18.38 -0.50
N ILE A 246 7.90 -17.80 -1.64
CA ILE A 246 7.42 -16.41 -1.67
C ILE A 246 6.17 -16.25 -0.81
N PHE A 247 5.17 -17.15 -0.91
CA PHE A 247 3.97 -17.07 -0.08
C PHE A 247 4.28 -17.24 1.40
N GLY A 248 5.14 -18.20 1.76
CA GLY A 248 5.58 -18.40 3.15
C GLY A 248 6.33 -17.17 3.70
N ALA A 249 7.24 -16.59 2.92
CA ALA A 249 7.96 -15.38 3.31
C ALA A 249 7.02 -14.18 3.50
N LEU A 250 6.09 -13.96 2.56
CA LEU A 250 5.07 -12.91 2.69
C LEU A 250 4.13 -13.17 3.87
N PHE A 251 3.83 -14.44 4.19
CA PHE A 251 3.01 -14.81 5.35
C PHE A 251 3.72 -14.51 6.67
N LEU A 252 5.03 -14.81 6.77
CA LEU A 252 5.86 -14.42 7.91
C LEU A 252 6.08 -12.90 8.01
N TRP A 253 6.01 -12.20 6.88
CA TRP A 253 6.13 -10.74 6.81
C TRP A 253 4.87 -10.03 7.27
N TYR A 254 3.72 -10.45 6.74
CA TYR A 254 2.42 -10.01 7.19
C TYR A 254 1.32 -10.99 6.74
N SER A 255 0.71 -11.70 7.69
CA SER A 255 -0.28 -12.76 7.42
C SER A 255 -1.71 -12.26 7.22
N GLY A 256 -2.06 -11.07 7.69
CA GLY A 256 -3.46 -10.60 7.74
C GLY A 256 -4.19 -10.62 6.39
N TRP A 257 -3.52 -10.29 5.29
CA TRP A 257 -4.13 -10.31 3.95
C TRP A 257 -4.45 -11.70 3.43
N TYR A 258 -3.80 -12.74 3.95
CA TYR A 258 -4.11 -14.13 3.58
C TYR A 258 -5.49 -14.53 4.06
N ILE A 259 -5.88 -14.11 5.27
CA ILE A 259 -7.18 -14.41 5.86
C ILE A 259 -8.30 -13.90 4.95
N TRP A 260 -8.17 -12.68 4.45
CA TRP A 260 -9.17 -12.05 3.59
C TRP A 260 -9.17 -12.59 2.15
N ALA A 261 -8.01 -13.02 1.64
CA ALA A 261 -7.90 -13.55 0.28
C ALA A 261 -8.22 -15.05 0.17
N ALA A 262 -7.98 -15.83 1.23
CA ALA A 262 -8.00 -17.28 1.19
C ALA A 262 -9.36 -17.89 0.81
N PRO A 263 -10.51 -17.47 1.37
CA PRO A 263 -11.80 -18.09 1.06
C PRO A 263 -12.11 -18.07 -0.44
N GLY A 264 -12.00 -16.88 -1.04
CA GLY A 264 -12.22 -16.68 -2.47
C GLY A 264 -11.20 -17.40 -3.34
N ALA A 265 -9.91 -17.34 -2.96
CA ALA A 265 -8.85 -18.00 -3.71
C ALA A 265 -8.97 -19.53 -3.68
N ALA A 266 -9.36 -20.12 -2.54
CA ALA A 266 -9.53 -21.56 -2.38
C ALA A 266 -10.69 -22.09 -3.23
N VAL A 267 -11.86 -21.44 -3.17
CA VAL A 267 -13.02 -21.79 -4.00
C VAL A 267 -12.65 -21.69 -5.48
N LEU A 268 -11.99 -20.62 -5.90
CA LEU A 268 -11.56 -20.48 -7.29
C LEU A 268 -10.51 -21.52 -7.70
N ALA A 269 -9.60 -21.90 -6.80
CA ALA A 269 -8.61 -22.94 -7.07
C ALA A 269 -9.28 -24.28 -7.37
N LEU A 270 -10.31 -24.64 -6.60
CA LEU A 270 -11.12 -25.83 -6.85
C LEU A 270 -11.78 -25.77 -8.23
N PHE A 271 -12.42 -24.65 -8.59
CA PHE A 271 -13.06 -24.52 -9.92
C PHE A 271 -12.08 -24.50 -11.09
N LEU A 272 -10.86 -23.97 -10.90
CA LEU A 272 -9.84 -23.88 -11.95
C LEU A 272 -8.96 -25.12 -12.04
N PHE A 273 -9.03 -26.02 -11.06
CA PHE A 273 -8.29 -27.27 -11.10
C PHE A 273 -8.76 -28.10 -12.31
N PRO A 274 -7.84 -28.72 -13.07
CA PRO A 274 -8.18 -29.38 -14.33
C PRO A 274 -8.79 -30.78 -14.11
N TRP A 275 -9.92 -30.86 -13.37
CA TRP A 275 -10.60 -32.12 -13.01
C TRP A 275 -10.91 -33.02 -14.20
N TYR A 276 -11.35 -32.43 -15.31
CA TYR A 276 -11.77 -33.15 -16.52
C TYR A 276 -10.66 -33.36 -17.56
N LYS A 277 -9.43 -32.92 -17.26
CA LYS A 277 -8.29 -33.18 -18.15
C LYS A 277 -7.59 -34.43 -17.64
N GLY A 278 -7.27 -35.37 -18.53
CA GLY A 278 -6.79 -36.72 -18.21
C GLY A 278 -5.76 -36.82 -17.06
N ALA A 279 -5.61 -38.03 -16.49
CA ALA A 279 -4.91 -38.27 -15.23
C ALA A 279 -3.52 -37.62 -15.09
N ASP A 280 -2.71 -37.57 -16.15
CA ASP A 280 -1.39 -36.91 -16.14
C ASP A 280 -1.48 -35.40 -15.84
N VAL A 281 -2.45 -34.70 -16.43
CA VAL A 281 -2.65 -33.26 -16.19
C VAL A 281 -3.07 -33.00 -14.74
N ARG A 282 -3.92 -33.85 -14.18
CA ARG A 282 -4.32 -33.78 -12.76
C ARG A 282 -3.13 -34.04 -11.84
N LYS A 283 -2.34 -35.09 -12.08
CA LYS A 283 -1.13 -35.39 -11.30
C LYS A 283 -0.14 -34.23 -11.32
N ARG A 284 0.09 -33.61 -12.47
CA ARG A 284 0.97 -32.44 -12.61
C ARG A 284 0.45 -31.20 -11.92
N ALA A 285 -0.86 -30.94 -12.00
CA ALA A 285 -1.48 -29.83 -11.27
C ALA A 285 -1.41 -30.06 -9.76
N GLY A 286 -1.72 -31.28 -9.30
CA GLY A 286 -1.59 -31.70 -7.91
C GLY A 286 -0.14 -31.57 -7.41
N LEU A 287 0.85 -31.99 -8.21
CA LEU A 287 2.27 -31.83 -7.87
C LEU A 287 2.66 -30.36 -7.70
N PHE A 288 2.23 -29.47 -8.60
CA PHE A 288 2.50 -28.04 -8.50
C PHE A 288 1.87 -27.43 -7.23
N ILE A 289 0.62 -27.75 -6.94
CA ILE A 289 -0.08 -27.28 -5.74
C ILE A 289 0.59 -27.84 -4.48
N GLY A 290 0.80 -29.16 -4.41
CA GLY A 290 1.43 -29.83 -3.28
C GLY A 290 2.82 -29.28 -2.99
N THR A 291 3.65 -29.04 -4.01
CA THR A 291 4.97 -28.42 -3.83
C THR A 291 4.85 -26.99 -3.30
N THR A 292 3.87 -26.21 -3.80
CA THR A 292 3.63 -24.84 -3.33
C THR A 292 3.20 -24.82 -1.86
N ILE A 293 2.23 -25.65 -1.49
CA ILE A 293 1.72 -25.74 -0.11
C ILE A 293 2.80 -26.26 0.82
N LEU A 294 3.54 -27.30 0.44
CA LEU A 294 4.61 -27.87 1.25
C LEU A 294 5.69 -26.82 1.55
N THR A 295 6.18 -26.13 0.52
CA THR A 295 7.24 -25.12 0.71
C THR A 295 6.74 -23.86 1.42
N ALA A 296 5.50 -23.43 1.19
CA ALA A 296 4.87 -22.35 1.95
C ALA A 296 4.68 -22.74 3.42
N GLY A 297 4.28 -23.99 3.69
CA GLY A 297 4.12 -24.55 5.02
C GLY A 297 5.45 -24.64 5.76
N ILE A 298 6.52 -25.14 5.11
CA ILE A 298 7.86 -25.20 5.72
C ILE A 298 8.36 -23.81 6.11
N VAL A 299 8.25 -22.82 5.20
CA VAL A 299 8.70 -21.46 5.48
C VAL A 299 7.80 -20.77 6.51
N GLY A 300 6.48 -20.92 6.39
CA GLY A 300 5.49 -20.30 7.27
C GLY A 300 5.25 -21.02 8.60
N ALA A 301 5.84 -22.20 8.80
CA ALA A 301 5.59 -23.07 9.95
C ALA A 301 5.73 -22.37 11.31
N PRO A 302 6.76 -21.52 11.57
CA PRO A 302 6.91 -20.88 12.87
C PRO A 302 5.67 -20.05 13.27
N LEU A 303 5.11 -19.28 12.34
CA LEU A 303 3.93 -18.47 12.59
C LEU A 303 2.65 -19.32 12.60
N LEU A 304 2.53 -20.28 11.68
CA LEU A 304 1.38 -21.16 11.60
C LEU A 304 1.20 -21.95 12.91
N TYR A 305 2.30 -22.45 13.48
CA TYR A 305 2.29 -23.14 14.77
C TYR A 305 1.75 -22.24 15.89
N GLN A 306 2.23 -20.99 15.99
CA GLN A 306 1.75 -20.05 17.00
C GLN A 306 0.27 -19.68 16.80
N MET A 307 -0.16 -19.48 15.56
CA MET A 307 -1.58 -19.21 15.26
C MET A 307 -2.50 -20.37 15.66
N VAL A 308 -2.09 -21.61 15.39
CA VAL A 308 -2.86 -22.80 15.81
C VAL A 308 -2.89 -22.92 17.34
N ARG A 309 -1.77 -22.64 18.01
CA ARG A 309 -1.65 -22.78 19.47
C ARG A 309 -2.37 -21.66 20.24
N LEU A 310 -2.27 -20.41 19.77
CA LEU A 310 -2.64 -19.21 20.54
C LEU A 310 -3.75 -18.38 19.89
N GLY A 311 -4.18 -18.70 18.67
CA GLY A 311 -5.11 -17.86 17.88
C GLY A 311 -6.43 -17.58 18.58
N ALA A 312 -7.06 -18.59 19.18
CA ALA A 312 -8.33 -18.44 19.89
C ALA A 312 -8.23 -17.56 21.14
N GLN A 313 -7.02 -17.39 21.68
CA GLN A 313 -6.78 -16.63 22.92
C GLN A 313 -6.39 -15.17 22.65
N ASN A 314 -6.27 -14.75 21.38
CA ASN A 314 -5.81 -13.40 21.02
C ASN A 314 -6.82 -12.72 20.07
N PRO A 315 -8.06 -12.45 20.51
CA PRO A 315 -9.03 -11.71 19.70
C PRO A 315 -8.54 -10.28 19.46
N ASP A 316 -8.71 -9.79 18.22
CA ASP A 316 -8.53 -8.37 17.93
C ASP A 316 -9.77 -7.58 18.38
N ARG A 317 -9.55 -6.63 19.29
CA ARG A 317 -10.59 -5.83 19.95
C ARG A 317 -10.48 -4.34 19.65
N TYR A 318 -9.56 -3.94 18.76
CA TYR A 318 -9.35 -2.53 18.46
C TYR A 318 -10.40 -2.02 17.46
N ALA A 319 -11.27 -1.13 17.90
CA ALA A 319 -12.24 -0.44 17.06
C ALA A 319 -11.77 0.98 16.74
N PHE A 320 -12.02 1.40 15.50
CA PHE A 320 -11.75 2.75 14.99
C PHE A 320 -12.90 3.18 14.08
N LEU A 321 -12.86 4.39 13.51
CA LEU A 321 -13.97 4.99 12.75
C LEU A 321 -14.72 4.04 11.79
N SER A 322 -14.01 3.21 11.01
CA SER A 322 -14.65 2.30 10.06
C SER A 322 -15.40 1.12 10.68
N VAL A 323 -15.23 0.86 11.98
CA VAL A 323 -15.97 -0.15 12.74
C VAL A 323 -17.35 0.34 13.14
N TYR A 324 -17.46 1.64 13.43
CA TYR A 324 -18.71 2.28 13.84
C TYR A 324 -19.59 2.68 12.65
N ALA A 325 -19.00 2.76 11.46
CA ALA A 325 -19.70 3.06 10.22
C ALA A 325 -20.38 1.81 9.63
N ASP A 326 -21.31 2.03 8.70
CA ASP A 326 -22.02 0.95 8.01
C ASP A 326 -21.04 -0.02 7.30
N PRO A 327 -21.08 -1.34 7.61
CA PRO A 327 -20.16 -2.30 7.02
C PRO A 327 -20.35 -2.46 5.51
N GLY A 328 -21.49 -2.10 4.94
CA GLY A 328 -21.72 -2.05 3.49
C GLY A 328 -20.96 -0.94 2.77
N TYR A 329 -20.54 0.12 3.47
CA TYR A 329 -19.78 1.20 2.86
C TYR A 329 -18.30 0.86 2.67
N VAL A 330 -17.89 0.61 1.42
CA VAL A 330 -16.52 0.20 1.05
C VAL A 330 -15.88 1.05 -0.05
N LEU A 331 -16.59 2.07 -0.54
CA LEU A 331 -16.20 2.86 -1.72
C LEU A 331 -15.56 4.22 -1.37
N GLY A 332 -15.26 4.45 -0.09
CA GLY A 332 -14.55 5.63 0.41
C GLY A 332 -13.31 5.26 1.23
N TRP A 333 -12.41 6.24 1.36
CA TRP A 333 -11.16 6.11 2.11
C TRP A 333 -11.23 6.87 3.44
N VAL A 334 -11.09 6.15 4.56
CA VAL A 334 -10.83 6.75 5.86
C VAL A 334 -9.70 5.98 6.52
N SER A 335 -8.84 6.71 7.22
CA SER A 335 -7.74 6.14 7.96
C SER A 335 -8.06 6.05 9.45
N ASP A 336 -7.29 5.27 10.20
CA ASP A 336 -7.44 5.13 11.66
C ASP A 336 -7.40 6.49 12.38
N ARG A 337 -6.68 7.47 11.81
CA ARG A 337 -6.70 8.89 12.17
C ARG A 337 -7.29 9.71 11.03
N SER A 338 -8.54 10.15 11.22
CA SER A 338 -9.39 10.75 10.19
C SER A 338 -9.64 12.24 10.39
N GLY A 339 -8.86 12.90 11.25
CA GLY A 339 -9.09 14.28 11.66
C GLY A 339 -10.46 14.40 12.34
N THR A 340 -11.21 15.41 11.94
CA THR A 340 -12.53 15.74 12.50
C THR A 340 -13.67 14.82 12.04
N LEU A 341 -13.41 13.78 11.23
CA LEU A 341 -14.43 12.84 10.79
C LEU A 341 -14.83 11.89 11.92
N ASN A 342 -16.13 11.68 12.08
CA ASN A 342 -16.71 10.73 13.01
C ASN A 342 -17.77 9.86 12.31
N TYR A 343 -18.32 8.87 13.00
CA TYR A 343 -19.25 7.89 12.41
C TYR A 343 -20.60 8.49 11.99
N GLN A 344 -20.92 9.70 12.45
CA GLN A 344 -22.12 10.44 12.05
C GLN A 344 -21.91 11.26 10.77
N THR A 345 -20.65 11.65 10.51
CA THR A 345 -20.26 12.51 9.38
C THR A 345 -19.54 11.75 8.28
N TRP A 346 -19.22 10.47 8.52
CA TRP A 346 -18.60 9.55 7.57
C TRP A 346 -19.48 8.30 7.36
N PRO A 347 -19.79 7.92 6.11
CA PRO A 347 -19.41 8.57 4.86
C PRO A 347 -20.04 9.97 4.70
N VAL A 348 -19.31 10.87 4.04
CA VAL A 348 -19.76 12.25 3.84
C VAL A 348 -21.08 12.23 3.05
N ALA A 349 -22.09 12.94 3.57
CA ALA A 349 -23.35 13.13 2.86
C ALA A 349 -23.09 13.87 1.52
N GLY A 350 -23.44 13.24 0.40
CA GLY A 350 -23.10 13.72 -0.94
C GLY A 350 -23.54 12.74 -2.05
N GLU A 351 -23.43 13.17 -3.31
CA GLU A 351 -24.14 12.63 -4.48
C GLU A 351 -24.25 11.09 -4.55
N MET A 352 -25.44 10.62 -4.93
CA MET A 352 -25.81 9.20 -5.11
C MET A 352 -25.57 8.29 -3.89
N ALA A 353 -26.17 8.62 -2.74
CA ALA A 353 -26.09 7.84 -1.50
C ALA A 353 -24.65 7.67 -0.96
N GLY A 354 -23.88 8.75 -0.95
CA GLY A 354 -22.51 8.77 -0.42
C GLY A 354 -21.44 8.22 -1.39
N GLN A 355 -21.78 8.06 -2.68
CA GLN A 355 -20.90 7.51 -3.71
C GLN A 355 -20.27 8.59 -4.56
N SER A 356 -18.94 8.72 -4.49
CA SER A 356 -18.21 9.67 -5.34
C SER A 356 -18.30 9.31 -6.84
N GLY A 357 -18.13 10.29 -7.72
CA GLY A 357 -17.98 10.03 -9.17
C GLY A 357 -16.85 9.04 -9.49
N PHE A 358 -15.79 9.01 -8.66
CA PHE A 358 -14.74 7.99 -8.75
C PHE A 358 -15.30 6.58 -8.53
N ALA A 359 -16.15 6.39 -7.52
CA ALA A 359 -16.76 5.09 -7.23
C ALA A 359 -17.64 4.61 -8.39
N LEU A 360 -18.42 5.50 -9.01
CA LEU A 360 -19.25 5.17 -10.16
C LEU A 360 -18.41 4.76 -11.38
N LEU A 361 -17.36 5.50 -11.69
CA LEU A 361 -16.42 5.16 -12.77
C LEU A 361 -15.71 3.83 -12.52
N LEU A 362 -15.34 3.57 -11.27
CA LEU A 362 -14.74 2.31 -10.83
C LEU A 362 -15.72 1.16 -11.07
N LEU A 363 -16.96 1.27 -10.58
CA LEU A 363 -18.01 0.26 -10.74
C LEU A 363 -18.35 0.00 -12.22
N PHE A 364 -18.41 1.06 -13.04
CA PHE A 364 -18.57 0.92 -14.49
C PHE A 364 -17.43 0.09 -15.09
N GLY A 365 -16.19 0.39 -14.73
CA GLY A 365 -15.02 -0.40 -15.12
C GLY A 365 -15.12 -1.86 -14.67
N VAL A 366 -15.59 -2.10 -13.44
CA VAL A 366 -15.82 -3.46 -12.91
C VAL A 366 -16.88 -4.19 -13.73
N GLY A 367 -18.00 -3.54 -14.07
CA GLY A 367 -19.04 -4.08 -14.95
C GLY A 367 -18.47 -4.52 -16.30
N LEU A 368 -17.63 -3.69 -16.93
CA LEU A 368 -16.89 -4.06 -18.14
C LEU A 368 -15.93 -5.23 -17.91
N GLY A 369 -15.24 -5.25 -16.77
CA GLY A 369 -14.30 -6.30 -16.37
C GLY A 369 -14.97 -7.67 -16.25
N LEU A 370 -16.11 -7.73 -15.57
CA LEU A 370 -16.90 -8.95 -15.45
C LEU A 370 -17.54 -9.31 -16.79
N GLY A 371 -18.25 -8.39 -17.45
CA GLY A 371 -18.95 -8.68 -18.71
C GLY A 371 -18.03 -9.11 -19.87
N LEU A 372 -16.86 -8.48 -20.01
CA LEU A 372 -15.95 -8.73 -21.13
C LEU A 372 -14.74 -9.62 -20.77
N GLY A 373 -14.39 -9.69 -19.49
CA GLY A 373 -13.10 -10.21 -19.02
C GLY A 373 -13.16 -11.56 -18.29
N LEU A 374 -14.33 -12.17 -18.07
CA LEU A 374 -14.48 -13.43 -17.30
C LEU A 374 -13.63 -14.61 -17.80
N ARG A 375 -13.12 -14.60 -19.04
CA ARG A 375 -12.19 -15.63 -19.53
C ARG A 375 -10.76 -15.45 -18.99
N HIS A 376 -10.42 -14.25 -18.54
CA HIS A 376 -9.12 -13.92 -18.00
C HIS A 376 -8.99 -14.40 -16.55
N VAL A 377 -7.91 -15.12 -16.25
CA VAL A 377 -7.70 -15.72 -14.91
C VAL A 377 -7.69 -14.67 -13.81
N MET A 378 -7.06 -13.52 -14.05
CA MET A 378 -6.98 -12.46 -13.04
C MET A 378 -8.33 -11.81 -12.74
N VAL A 379 -9.25 -11.73 -13.71
CA VAL A 379 -10.62 -11.24 -13.46
C VAL A 379 -11.32 -12.19 -12.50
N ARG A 380 -11.20 -13.50 -12.73
CA ARG A 380 -11.73 -14.51 -11.80
C ARG A 380 -11.07 -14.42 -10.43
N THR A 381 -9.74 -14.27 -10.37
CA THR A 381 -8.99 -14.16 -9.11
C THR A 381 -9.43 -12.95 -8.31
N ALA A 382 -9.46 -11.77 -8.91
CA ALA A 382 -9.90 -10.56 -8.24
C ALA A 382 -11.38 -10.63 -7.84
N GLY A 383 -12.26 -11.14 -8.71
CA GLY A 383 -13.68 -11.32 -8.40
C GLY A 383 -13.93 -12.31 -7.26
N ALA A 384 -13.22 -13.43 -7.23
CA ALA A 384 -13.37 -14.43 -6.18
C ALA A 384 -12.81 -13.93 -4.84
N VAL A 385 -11.63 -13.30 -4.84
CA VAL A 385 -11.06 -12.68 -3.62
C VAL A 385 -11.95 -11.56 -3.11
N LEU A 386 -12.50 -10.72 -4.00
CA LEU A 386 -13.48 -9.71 -3.63
C LEU A 386 -14.70 -10.34 -2.97
N ALA A 387 -15.32 -11.34 -3.59
CA ALA A 387 -16.50 -12.00 -3.04
C ALA A 387 -16.22 -12.65 -1.67
N GLY A 388 -15.05 -13.30 -1.53
CA GLY A 388 -14.61 -13.90 -0.26
C GLY A 388 -14.39 -12.86 0.84
N ALA A 389 -13.65 -11.78 0.53
CA ALA A 389 -13.41 -10.70 1.49
C ALA A 389 -14.69 -9.94 1.85
N TRP A 390 -15.58 -9.72 0.88
CA TRP A 390 -16.89 -9.10 1.08
C TRP A 390 -17.78 -9.96 1.99
N PHE A 391 -17.89 -11.27 1.73
CA PHE A 391 -18.65 -12.17 2.60
C PHE A 391 -18.06 -12.24 4.02
N ALA A 392 -16.73 -12.41 4.14
CA ALA A 392 -16.05 -12.43 5.43
C ALA A 392 -16.28 -11.13 6.22
N ARG A 393 -16.27 -9.98 5.53
CA ARG A 393 -16.56 -8.67 6.13
C ARG A 393 -17.91 -8.67 6.86
N PHE A 394 -18.99 -9.09 6.19
CA PHE A 394 -20.32 -9.11 6.80
C PHE A 394 -20.43 -10.15 7.91
N TRP A 395 -19.80 -11.32 7.73
CA TRP A 395 -19.76 -12.34 8.77
C TRP A 395 -19.13 -11.82 10.07
N PHE A 396 -17.95 -11.19 9.99
CA PHE A 396 -17.31 -10.66 11.20
C PHE A 396 -18.07 -9.45 11.77
N ALA A 397 -18.56 -8.55 10.91
CA ALA A 397 -19.35 -7.41 11.36
C ALA A 397 -20.64 -7.83 12.09
N SER A 398 -21.33 -8.88 11.62
CA SER A 398 -22.58 -9.36 12.24
C SER A 398 -22.37 -10.04 13.59
N ASN A 399 -21.18 -10.64 13.83
CA ASN A 399 -20.86 -11.34 15.08
C ASN A 399 -20.09 -10.46 16.09
N MET A 400 -19.61 -9.28 15.67
CA MET A 400 -18.71 -8.43 16.47
C MET A 400 -19.24 -8.10 17.88
N ALA A 401 -20.54 -7.80 18.01
CA ALA A 401 -21.15 -7.46 19.29
C ALA A 401 -21.21 -8.69 20.23
N GLN A 402 -21.47 -9.87 19.69
CA GLN A 402 -21.54 -11.13 20.44
C GLN A 402 -20.14 -11.61 20.84
N ASP A 403 -19.20 -11.59 19.91
CA ASP A 403 -17.84 -12.11 20.09
C ASP A 403 -16.92 -11.11 20.83
N LYS A 404 -17.38 -9.87 21.01
CA LYS A 404 -16.58 -8.73 21.51
C LYS A 404 -15.24 -8.58 20.79
N ALA A 405 -15.22 -8.91 19.50
CA ALA A 405 -14.02 -8.97 18.67
C ALA A 405 -14.29 -8.33 17.30
N VAL A 406 -13.42 -7.40 16.92
CA VAL A 406 -13.45 -6.72 15.62
C VAL A 406 -12.79 -7.59 14.55
N GLN A 407 -11.79 -8.38 14.91
CA GLN A 407 -11.07 -9.29 14.00
C GLN A 407 -10.53 -8.61 12.72
N LEU A 408 -10.11 -7.35 12.81
CA LEU A 408 -9.59 -6.55 11.70
C LEU A 408 -10.51 -6.50 10.47
N TYR A 409 -11.81 -6.80 10.60
CA TYR A 409 -12.73 -6.84 9.46
C TYR A 409 -12.74 -5.53 8.64
N PRO A 410 -12.56 -4.32 9.22
CA PRO A 410 -12.50 -3.10 8.40
C PRO A 410 -11.35 -3.09 7.40
N ARG A 411 -10.28 -3.87 7.65
CA ARG A 411 -9.17 -4.01 6.71
C ARG A 411 -9.61 -4.65 5.38
N THR A 412 -10.75 -5.34 5.33
CA THR A 412 -11.32 -5.86 4.08
C THR A 412 -11.63 -4.75 3.05
N THR A 413 -11.85 -3.50 3.47
CA THR A 413 -12.08 -2.36 2.56
C THR A 413 -10.91 -2.19 1.58
N TRP A 414 -9.66 -2.29 2.06
CA TRP A 414 -8.46 -2.14 1.25
C TRP A 414 -8.36 -3.20 0.14
N ILE A 415 -8.56 -4.47 0.49
CA ILE A 415 -8.46 -5.57 -0.46
C ILE A 415 -9.63 -5.58 -1.45
N ILE A 416 -10.85 -5.22 -1.01
CA ILE A 416 -12.02 -5.06 -1.88
C ILE A 416 -11.75 -3.95 -2.91
N MET A 417 -11.31 -2.78 -2.46
CA MET A 417 -10.99 -1.65 -3.34
C MET A 417 -9.88 -2.01 -4.33
N TYR A 418 -8.84 -2.72 -3.88
CA TYR A 418 -7.78 -3.17 -4.77
C TYR A 418 -8.31 -4.14 -5.84
N CYS A 419 -9.17 -5.09 -5.46
CA CYS A 419 -9.83 -5.99 -6.41
C CYS A 419 -10.73 -5.24 -7.40
N LEU A 420 -11.52 -4.25 -6.95
CA LEU A 420 -12.33 -3.41 -7.83
C LEU A 420 -11.46 -2.67 -8.85
N MET A 421 -10.34 -2.09 -8.42
CA MET A 421 -9.40 -1.41 -9.31
C MET A 421 -8.77 -2.36 -10.32
N ILE A 422 -8.39 -3.57 -9.91
CA ILE A 422 -7.92 -4.61 -10.82
C ILE A 422 -9.01 -4.93 -11.85
N LEU A 423 -10.23 -5.22 -11.41
CA LEU A 423 -11.35 -5.54 -12.31
C LEU A 423 -11.62 -4.40 -13.30
N ALA A 424 -11.59 -3.15 -12.86
CA ALA A 424 -11.76 -1.98 -13.72
C ALA A 424 -10.66 -1.86 -14.78
N VAL A 425 -9.39 -2.03 -14.42
CA VAL A 425 -8.29 -2.01 -15.39
C VAL A 425 -8.39 -3.17 -16.38
N PHE A 426 -8.79 -4.36 -15.93
CA PHE A 426 -9.04 -5.49 -16.83
C PHE A 426 -10.27 -5.28 -17.72
N GLY A 427 -11.29 -4.57 -17.25
CA GLY A 427 -12.44 -4.11 -18.03
C GLY A 427 -12.02 -3.17 -19.14
N LEU A 428 -11.27 -2.12 -18.81
CA LEU A 428 -10.68 -1.20 -19.77
C LEU A 428 -9.79 -1.93 -20.78
N MET A 429 -8.92 -2.83 -20.32
CA MET A 429 -8.07 -3.63 -21.20
C MET A 429 -8.89 -4.50 -22.17
N SER A 430 -9.97 -5.11 -21.68
CA SER A 430 -10.87 -5.93 -22.51
C SER A 430 -11.64 -5.08 -23.52
N ALA A 431 -12.13 -3.90 -23.11
CA ALA A 431 -12.80 -2.95 -23.97
C ALA A 431 -11.85 -2.45 -25.08
N VAL A 432 -10.61 -2.08 -24.75
CA VAL A 432 -9.60 -1.68 -25.74
C VAL A 432 -9.27 -2.81 -26.71
N HIS A 433 -9.10 -4.04 -26.23
CA HIS A 433 -8.79 -5.19 -27.10
C HIS A 433 -9.95 -5.58 -28.02
N ARG A 434 -11.20 -5.56 -27.52
CA ARG A 434 -12.38 -5.88 -28.33
C ARG A 434 -12.74 -4.74 -29.27
N GLY A 435 -12.71 -3.49 -28.78
CA GLY A 435 -13.00 -2.28 -29.54
C GLY A 435 -12.03 -2.08 -30.70
N SER A 436 -10.71 -2.21 -30.48
CA SER A 436 -9.73 -2.15 -31.57
C SER A 436 -9.96 -3.24 -32.62
N GLY A 437 -10.32 -4.46 -32.22
CA GLY A 437 -10.64 -5.55 -33.14
C GLY A 437 -11.97 -5.37 -33.87
N TRP A 438 -12.94 -4.69 -33.27
CA TRP A 438 -14.19 -4.32 -33.94
C TRP A 438 -13.97 -3.20 -34.96
N ILE A 439 -13.32 -2.11 -34.55
CA ILE A 439 -12.95 -0.99 -35.44
C ILE A 439 -12.11 -1.47 -36.63
N GLU A 440 -11.12 -2.34 -36.39
CA GLU A 440 -10.31 -2.89 -37.48
C GLU A 440 -11.13 -3.76 -38.44
N ARG A 441 -12.19 -4.44 -37.98
CA ARG A 441 -13.06 -5.26 -38.83
C ARG A 441 -14.05 -4.41 -39.62
N THR A 442 -14.71 -3.45 -38.97
CA THR A 442 -15.69 -2.57 -39.61
C THR A 442 -15.05 -1.68 -40.65
N LEU A 443 -13.90 -1.06 -40.36
CA LEU A 443 -13.21 -0.23 -41.34
C LEU A 443 -12.57 -1.04 -42.47
N ARG A 444 -12.19 -2.31 -42.23
CA ARG A 444 -11.76 -3.21 -43.33
C ARG A 444 -12.94 -3.57 -44.23
N ALA A 445 -14.10 -3.89 -43.66
CA ALA A 445 -15.31 -4.17 -44.43
C ALA A 445 -15.72 -2.95 -45.27
N ALA A 446 -15.67 -1.75 -44.70
CA ALA A 446 -15.94 -0.50 -45.42
C ALA A 446 -14.95 -0.22 -46.56
N ARG A 447 -13.64 -0.49 -46.36
CA ARG A 447 -12.63 -0.34 -47.42
C ARG A 447 -12.70 -1.40 -48.50
N ALA A 448 -13.02 -2.65 -48.15
CA ALA A 448 -13.19 -3.72 -49.11
C ALA A 448 -14.40 -3.49 -50.04
N GLY A 449 -15.42 -2.79 -49.56
CA GLY A 449 -16.57 -2.35 -50.39
C GLY A 449 -16.30 -1.13 -51.28
N ALA A 450 -15.25 -0.34 -51.00
CA ALA A 450 -14.96 0.92 -51.71
C ALA A 450 -13.86 0.79 -52.78
N VAL A 451 -12.98 -0.20 -52.67
CA VAL A 451 -11.88 -0.42 -53.63
C VAL A 451 -11.67 -1.92 -53.79
N GLY A 452 -11.89 -2.47 -54.99
CA GLY A 452 -11.71 -3.89 -55.34
C GLY A 452 -10.25 -4.36 -55.34
N GLY A 453 -9.48 -4.03 -54.30
CA GLY A 453 -8.05 -4.31 -54.20
C GLY A 453 -7.69 -5.05 -52.92
N ALA A 454 -7.12 -6.24 -53.07
CA ALA A 454 -6.57 -7.09 -52.01
C ALA A 454 -5.36 -6.43 -51.31
N GLY A 455 -5.61 -5.50 -50.39
CA GLY A 455 -4.59 -4.90 -49.53
C GLY A 455 -4.69 -5.42 -48.10
N ALA A 456 -3.90 -6.43 -47.74
CA ALA A 456 -3.83 -7.06 -46.41
C ALA A 456 -3.16 -6.18 -45.31
N GLY A 457 -3.31 -4.86 -45.38
CA GLY A 457 -2.75 -3.91 -44.43
C GLY A 457 -3.64 -3.67 -43.20
N ARG A 458 -3.05 -3.46 -42.01
CA ARG A 458 -3.81 -2.95 -40.85
C ARG A 458 -4.35 -1.54 -41.14
N VAL A 459 -5.63 -1.30 -40.82
CA VAL A 459 -6.28 0.00 -41.03
C VAL A 459 -5.74 1.08 -40.11
N ILE A 460 -5.50 0.76 -38.83
CA ILE A 460 -4.92 1.71 -37.87
C ILE A 460 -3.37 1.64 -37.97
N PRO A 461 -2.69 2.75 -38.30
CA PRO A 461 -1.24 2.75 -38.39
C PRO A 461 -0.60 2.41 -37.04
N ARG A 462 0.41 1.52 -37.05
CA ARG A 462 1.17 1.16 -35.83
C ARG A 462 1.83 2.38 -35.16
N ARG A 463 2.02 3.48 -35.88
CA ARG A 463 2.51 4.76 -35.34
C ARG A 463 1.50 5.40 -34.38
N VAL A 464 0.22 5.47 -34.78
CA VAL A 464 -0.86 6.04 -33.96
C VAL A 464 -1.01 5.28 -32.64
N VAL A 465 -1.00 3.95 -32.69
CA VAL A 465 -1.09 3.10 -31.48
C VAL A 465 0.09 3.34 -30.53
N ARG A 466 1.29 3.58 -31.06
CA ARG A 466 2.47 3.90 -30.24
C ARG A 466 2.37 5.28 -29.61
N GLN A 467 1.93 6.28 -30.36
CA GLN A 467 1.73 7.64 -29.86
C GLN A 467 0.65 7.70 -28.79
N LEU A 468 -0.50 7.04 -29.01
CA LEU A 468 -1.56 6.91 -28.01
C LEU A 468 -1.02 6.25 -26.73
N ALA A 469 -0.31 5.13 -26.85
CA ALA A 469 0.26 4.45 -25.70
C ALA A 469 1.28 5.32 -24.95
N ALA A 470 2.07 6.13 -25.65
CA ALA A 470 3.00 7.08 -25.04
C ALA A 470 2.25 8.21 -24.32
N GLY A 471 1.20 8.77 -24.93
CA GLY A 471 0.32 9.76 -24.32
C GLY A 471 -0.33 9.24 -23.03
N MET A 472 -0.87 8.02 -23.04
CA MET A 472 -1.45 7.40 -21.83
C MET A 472 -0.41 7.18 -20.72
N VAL A 473 0.85 6.90 -21.05
CA VAL A 473 1.92 6.84 -20.05
C VAL A 473 2.19 8.22 -19.45
N CYS A 474 2.13 9.29 -20.25
CA CYS A 474 2.28 10.66 -19.75
C CYS A 474 1.15 11.04 -18.80
N VAL A 475 -0.11 10.69 -19.12
CA VAL A 475 -1.26 10.91 -18.23
C VAL A 475 -1.06 10.19 -16.89
N LEU A 476 -0.58 8.94 -16.92
CA LEU A 476 -0.30 8.20 -15.69
C LEU A 476 0.88 8.76 -14.90
N ALA A 477 1.88 9.32 -15.58
CA ALA A 477 2.98 10.01 -14.91
C ALA A 477 2.48 11.28 -14.19
N LEU A 478 1.58 12.04 -14.83
CA LEU A 478 0.95 13.21 -14.22
C LEU A 478 0.11 12.83 -13.00
N PHE A 479 -0.75 11.80 -13.13
CA PHE A 479 -1.48 11.23 -12.00
C PHE A 479 -0.53 10.80 -10.88
N GLY A 480 0.56 10.11 -11.23
CA GLY A 480 1.55 9.64 -10.27
C GLY A 480 2.21 10.78 -9.50
N ALA A 481 2.58 11.86 -10.19
CA ALA A 481 3.18 13.06 -9.59
C ALA A 481 2.19 13.77 -8.65
N MET A 482 0.97 14.04 -9.10
CA MET A 482 -0.06 14.71 -8.30
C MET A 482 -0.51 13.86 -7.10
N GLY A 483 -0.79 12.58 -7.33
CA GLY A 483 -1.25 11.65 -6.30
C GLY A 483 -0.19 11.39 -5.23
N SER A 484 1.09 11.24 -5.61
CA SER A 484 2.18 11.13 -4.63
C SER A 484 2.34 12.41 -3.80
N SER A 485 2.18 13.60 -4.40
CA SER A 485 2.20 14.88 -3.66
C SER A 485 1.11 14.94 -2.58
N TRP A 486 -0.12 14.54 -2.94
CA TRP A 486 -1.23 14.49 -1.99
C TRP A 486 -0.96 13.49 -0.87
N SER A 487 -0.46 12.29 -1.22
CA SER A 487 -0.10 11.25 -0.25
C SER A 487 0.94 11.76 0.75
N VAL A 488 2.02 12.41 0.28
CA VAL A 488 3.06 13.00 1.14
C VAL A 488 2.51 14.05 2.09
N ASN A 489 1.64 14.95 1.61
CA ASN A 489 1.12 16.04 2.43
C ASN A 489 0.39 15.55 3.70
N ARG A 490 -0.21 14.35 3.67
CA ARG A 490 -0.90 13.77 4.83
C ARG A 490 0.03 13.44 5.99
N TYR A 491 1.30 13.15 5.70
CA TYR A 491 2.31 12.76 6.70
C TYR A 491 3.28 13.91 7.03
N MET A 492 3.06 15.12 6.49
CA MET A 492 3.82 16.28 6.90
C MET A 492 3.48 16.64 8.36
N PRO A 493 4.46 17.04 9.18
CA PRO A 493 4.26 17.26 10.61
C PRO A 493 3.07 18.18 10.92
N SER A 494 2.20 17.76 11.84
CA SER A 494 1.05 18.54 12.30
C SER A 494 0.87 18.32 13.80
N SER A 495 0.52 19.36 14.55
CA SER A 495 0.21 19.24 15.99
C SER A 495 -1.19 18.70 16.25
N ASP A 496 -2.02 18.58 15.22
CA ASP A 496 -3.35 17.99 15.30
C ASP A 496 -3.26 16.47 15.53
N VAL A 497 -3.68 16.03 16.72
CA VAL A 497 -3.63 14.62 17.17
C VAL A 497 -4.48 13.68 16.34
N ASP A 498 -5.52 14.19 15.69
CA ASP A 498 -6.41 13.39 14.84
C ASP A 498 -5.89 13.31 13.40
N SER A 499 -4.81 14.04 13.07
CA SER A 499 -4.20 14.04 11.75
C SER A 499 -3.07 13.01 11.62
N MET A 500 -2.83 12.52 10.40
CA MET A 500 -1.67 11.66 10.10
C MET A 500 -0.31 12.35 10.26
N GLY A 501 -0.30 13.69 10.28
CA GLY A 501 0.92 14.47 10.49
C GLY A 501 1.47 14.40 11.91
N ILE A 502 0.66 13.95 12.88
CA ILE A 502 1.09 13.88 14.29
C ILE A 502 2.28 12.93 14.49
N ASP A 503 2.36 11.86 13.70
CA ASP A 503 3.46 10.89 13.77
C ASP A 503 4.81 11.52 13.44
N ALA A 504 4.84 12.33 12.39
CA ALA A 504 6.03 13.06 12.03
C ALA A 504 6.32 14.18 13.03
N TYR A 505 5.29 14.84 13.57
CA TYR A 505 5.45 15.88 14.60
C TYR A 505 6.08 15.33 15.88
N ARG A 506 5.57 14.21 16.41
CA ARG A 506 6.10 13.55 17.62
C ARG A 506 7.51 13.01 17.44
N ALA A 507 7.88 12.60 16.22
CA ALA A 507 9.28 12.25 15.94
C ALA A 507 10.24 13.42 16.19
N HIS A 508 9.79 14.68 16.14
CA HIS A 508 10.59 15.87 16.46
C HIS A 508 10.54 16.27 17.94
N THR A 509 9.73 15.62 18.79
CA THR A 509 9.62 15.93 20.23
C THR A 509 10.41 14.98 21.12
N ILE A 510 11.12 14.00 20.56
CA ILE A 510 11.93 13.04 21.33
C ILE A 510 13.42 13.35 21.20
N LYS A 511 14.13 13.27 22.32
CA LYS A 511 15.59 13.43 22.36
C LYS A 511 16.29 12.49 21.39
N THR A 512 17.36 12.99 20.79
CA THR A 512 18.31 12.19 20.01
C THR A 512 19.24 11.41 20.95
N ARG A 513 20.09 10.54 20.39
CA ARG A 513 21.08 9.77 21.17
C ARG A 513 21.99 10.64 22.04
N ASP A 514 22.25 11.87 21.60
CA ASP A 514 23.10 12.83 22.31
C ASP A 514 22.37 13.55 23.47
N GLY A 515 21.13 13.14 23.80
CA GLY A 515 20.28 13.76 24.82
C GLY A 515 19.71 15.12 24.42
N ARG A 516 20.00 15.60 23.21
CA ARG A 516 19.54 16.88 22.67
C ARG A 516 18.25 16.72 21.87
N CYS A 517 17.43 17.76 21.88
CA CYS A 517 16.29 17.86 20.99
C CYS A 517 16.70 17.82 19.50
N PRO A 518 15.87 17.23 18.62
CA PRO A 518 16.04 17.31 17.17
C PRO A 518 16.15 18.77 16.70
N ARG A 519 16.88 18.99 15.59
CA ARG A 519 17.17 20.34 15.06
C ARG A 519 15.94 21.22 14.89
N PHE A 520 14.82 20.63 14.48
CA PHE A 520 13.58 21.34 14.20
C PHE A 520 12.53 21.13 15.28
N SER A 521 12.90 20.69 16.49
CA SER A 521 11.93 20.41 17.55
C SER A 521 11.00 21.61 17.81
N PRO A 522 9.68 21.39 17.97
CA PRO A 522 8.74 22.46 18.28
C PRO A 522 8.77 22.84 19.78
N VAL A 523 9.46 22.05 20.60
CA VAL A 523 9.51 22.17 22.05
C VAL A 523 10.94 22.42 22.53
N LYS A 524 11.09 23.12 23.66
CA LYS A 524 12.41 23.40 24.26
C LYS A 524 12.94 22.20 25.04
N GLN A 525 12.04 21.39 25.59
CA GLN A 525 12.35 20.18 26.34
C GLN A 525 11.67 19.03 25.62
N CYS A 526 12.48 18.09 25.14
CA CYS A 526 12.02 16.90 24.45
C CYS A 526 11.87 15.74 25.43
N ASP A 527 10.98 14.83 25.09
CA ASP A 527 10.75 13.59 25.83
C ASP A 527 11.98 12.68 25.72
N GLU A 528 12.16 11.84 26.74
CA GLU A 528 13.23 10.84 26.74
C GLU A 528 12.96 9.73 25.72
N ILE A 529 14.01 9.00 25.35
CA ILE A 529 13.85 7.82 24.51
C ILE A 529 13.31 6.69 25.39
N GLU A 530 12.03 6.39 25.25
CA GLU A 530 11.41 5.21 25.87
C GLU A 530 11.93 3.93 25.20
N LYS A 531 12.23 2.92 26.02
CA LYS A 531 12.79 1.64 25.60
C LYS A 531 12.10 0.53 26.37
N ASP A 532 11.02 0.04 25.78
CA ASP A 532 10.29 -1.07 26.35
C ASP A 532 10.56 -2.35 25.56
N ASP A 533 10.51 -3.46 26.29
CA ASP A 533 10.41 -4.79 25.69
C ASP A 533 8.94 -5.13 25.56
N TRP A 534 8.60 -5.77 24.44
CA TRP A 534 7.21 -6.10 24.20
C TRP A 534 6.74 -7.16 25.19
N LYS A 535 5.71 -6.80 25.95
CA LYS A 535 4.97 -7.71 26.83
C LYS A 535 3.51 -7.73 26.40
N PRO A 536 2.89 -8.91 26.25
CA PRO A 536 1.46 -8.97 26.01
C PRO A 536 0.75 -8.34 27.21
N GLY A 537 -0.06 -7.31 26.96
CA GLY A 537 -0.97 -6.79 27.98
C GLY A 537 -2.00 -7.85 28.39
N PRO A 538 -2.63 -7.70 29.57
CA PRO A 538 -3.76 -8.56 29.93
C PRO A 538 -4.85 -8.46 28.86
N ILE A 539 -5.47 -9.58 28.53
CA ILE A 539 -6.59 -9.60 27.58
C ILE A 539 -7.77 -8.90 28.27
N GLU A 540 -8.11 -7.70 27.77
CA GLU A 540 -9.27 -6.96 28.22
C GLU A 540 -10.54 -7.56 27.60
N ASP A 541 -11.60 -7.78 28.39
CA ASP A 541 -12.85 -8.38 27.89
C ASP A 541 -13.84 -7.36 27.30
N PHE A 542 -13.33 -6.30 26.68
CA PHE A 542 -14.14 -5.27 26.03
C PHE A 542 -13.50 -4.80 24.71
N ILE A 543 -14.32 -4.19 23.85
CA ILE A 543 -13.85 -3.58 22.59
C ILE A 543 -13.23 -2.22 22.93
N TRP A 544 -11.96 -2.02 22.58
CA TRP A 544 -11.30 -0.73 22.73
C TRP A 544 -11.80 0.22 21.64
N CYS A 545 -12.62 1.20 22.02
CA CYS A 545 -13.14 2.17 21.07
C CYS A 545 -12.25 3.40 20.93
N ALA A 546 -11.39 3.41 19.91
CA ALA A 546 -10.51 4.53 19.62
C ALA A 546 -11.26 5.70 18.96
N GLY A 547 -10.88 6.92 19.32
CA GLY A 547 -11.46 8.16 18.78
C GLY A 547 -12.86 8.50 19.30
N ILE A 548 -13.33 7.79 20.34
CA ILE A 548 -14.60 8.07 21.01
C ILE A 548 -14.32 8.70 22.38
N VAL A 549 -14.97 9.82 22.67
CA VAL A 549 -14.86 10.53 23.96
C VAL A 549 -15.58 9.78 25.07
N ALA A 550 -15.20 10.04 26.31
CA ALA A 550 -15.68 9.28 27.47
C ALA A 550 -17.22 9.28 27.61
N GLU A 551 -17.89 10.35 27.20
CA GLU A 551 -19.33 10.52 27.27
C GLU A 551 -20.09 9.66 26.24
N ASP A 552 -19.49 9.43 25.07
CA ASP A 552 -20.11 8.68 23.96
C ASP A 552 -19.76 7.18 24.02
N TRP A 553 -18.84 6.78 24.90
CA TRP A 553 -18.43 5.39 25.08
C TRP A 553 -19.59 4.44 25.42
N PRO A 554 -20.52 4.79 26.33
CA PRO A 554 -21.67 3.92 26.62
C PRO A 554 -22.56 3.65 25.42
N SER A 555 -22.79 4.64 24.55
CA SER A 555 -23.67 4.50 23.39
C SER A 555 -22.99 3.80 22.21
N VAL A 556 -21.67 3.94 22.07
CA VAL A 556 -20.91 3.35 20.95
C VAL A 556 -20.34 1.97 21.31
N CYS A 557 -19.89 1.79 22.55
CA CYS A 557 -19.13 0.61 23.01
C CYS A 557 -19.92 -0.25 23.99
N GLY A 558 -21.11 0.20 24.41
CA GLY A 558 -21.99 -0.51 25.33
C GLY A 558 -21.51 -0.53 26.78
N LEU A 559 -20.45 0.21 27.12
CA LEU A 559 -19.79 0.18 28.43
C LEU A 559 -19.30 1.57 28.84
N LYS A 560 -19.08 1.77 30.15
CA LYS A 560 -18.49 3.00 30.68
C LYS A 560 -17.03 3.14 30.23
N ALA A 561 -16.65 4.36 29.87
CA ALA A 561 -15.27 4.72 29.53
C ALA A 561 -14.26 4.26 30.60
N PRO A 562 -13.09 3.68 30.22
CA PRO A 562 -12.00 3.43 31.13
C PRO A 562 -11.39 4.78 31.51
N GLY A 563 -10.79 4.88 32.69
CA GLY A 563 -10.29 6.17 33.21
C GLY A 563 -9.22 6.87 32.36
N LYS A 564 -8.64 6.18 31.37
CA LYS A 564 -7.66 6.74 30.42
C LYS A 564 -8.30 7.44 29.22
N VAL A 565 -9.60 7.27 28.98
CA VAL A 565 -10.30 7.91 27.87
C VAL A 565 -10.72 9.32 28.29
N ARG A 566 -10.41 10.30 27.45
CA ARG A 566 -10.62 11.72 27.74
C ARG A 566 -12.09 12.12 27.59
N SER A 567 -12.56 12.99 28.47
CA SER A 567 -13.86 13.66 28.36
C SER A 567 -13.80 14.82 27.35
N ARG A 568 -14.94 15.24 26.80
CA ARG A 568 -15.01 16.46 25.97
C ARG A 568 -14.54 17.67 26.74
N VAL A 569 -14.86 17.72 28.04
CA VAL A 569 -14.43 18.80 28.93
C VAL A 569 -12.91 18.85 29.05
N ASP A 570 -12.24 17.71 29.18
CA ASP A 570 -10.77 17.66 29.22
C ASP A 570 -10.16 18.12 27.90
N ILE A 571 -10.79 17.79 26.77
CA ILE A 571 -10.34 18.21 25.43
C ILE A 571 -10.52 19.72 25.25
N GLU A 572 -11.67 20.26 25.64
CA GLU A 572 -11.96 21.70 25.55
C GLU A 572 -11.07 22.53 26.48
N ARG A 573 -10.85 22.07 27.72
CA ARG A 573 -9.94 22.71 28.67
C ARG A 573 -8.53 22.82 28.10
N ASP A 574 -8.02 21.75 27.51
CA ASP A 574 -6.68 21.75 26.91
C ASP A 574 -6.62 22.65 25.68
N ARG A 575 -7.66 22.67 24.85
CA ARG A 575 -7.76 23.57 23.69
C ARG A 575 -7.79 25.04 24.12
N GLN A 576 -8.51 25.38 25.18
CA GLN A 576 -8.53 26.73 25.76
C GLN A 576 -7.15 27.09 26.32
N ALA A 577 -6.52 26.20 27.09
CA ALA A 577 -5.17 26.41 27.61
C ALA A 577 -4.14 26.60 26.48
N GLU A 578 -4.27 25.86 25.38
CA GLU A 578 -3.42 26.04 24.19
C GLU A 578 -3.68 27.38 23.51
N PHE A 579 -4.95 27.78 23.35
CA PHE A 579 -5.33 29.06 22.78
C PHE A 579 -4.79 30.24 23.62
N GLU A 580 -4.91 30.16 24.95
CA GLU A 580 -4.33 31.16 25.87
C GLU A 580 -2.81 31.21 25.77
N ARG A 581 -2.13 30.06 25.71
CA ARG A 581 -0.67 30.01 25.50
C ARG A 581 -0.27 30.66 24.17
N GLN A 582 -1.04 30.44 23.10
CA GLN A 582 -0.79 31.07 21.80
C GLN A 582 -1.04 32.58 21.84
N LYS A 583 -2.12 33.02 22.50
CA LYS A 583 -2.43 34.44 22.71
C LYS A 583 -1.34 35.15 23.50
N ASN A 584 -0.92 34.58 24.64
CA ASN A 584 0.14 35.14 25.48
C ASN A 584 1.47 35.23 24.72
N LYS A 585 1.82 34.21 23.91
CA LYS A 585 3.00 34.27 23.03
C LYS A 585 2.88 35.38 21.98
N ALA A 586 1.71 35.57 21.37
CA ALA A 586 1.50 36.63 20.39
C ALA A 586 1.62 38.02 21.01
N GLU A 587 1.11 38.22 22.22
CA GLU A 587 1.23 39.47 22.98
C GLU A 587 2.67 39.75 23.39
N GLN A 588 3.40 38.74 23.88
CA GLN A 588 4.84 38.85 24.17
C GLN A 588 5.65 39.26 22.93
N ASN A 589 5.41 38.61 21.79
CA ASN A 589 6.09 38.94 20.54
C ASN A 589 5.78 40.36 20.07
N LYS A 590 4.54 40.85 20.25
CA LYS A 590 4.17 42.25 19.96
C LYS A 590 4.89 43.23 20.89
N ALA A 591 4.99 42.91 22.18
CA ALA A 591 5.69 43.76 23.15
C ALA A 591 7.20 43.84 22.85
N GLU A 592 7.83 42.74 22.43
CA GLU A 592 9.23 42.72 22.01
C GLU A 592 9.48 43.48 20.71
N GLN A 593 8.56 43.39 19.73
CA GLN A 593 8.63 44.19 18.49
C GLN A 593 8.46 45.70 18.74
N ASN A 594 7.61 46.08 19.68
CA ASN A 594 7.46 47.49 20.04
C ASN A 594 8.67 48.05 20.80
N LYS A 595 9.44 47.21 21.51
CA LYS A 595 10.70 47.61 22.16
C LYS A 595 11.88 47.76 21.18
N THR A 596 11.74 47.26 19.95
CA THR A 596 12.82 47.26 18.94
C THR A 596 12.58 48.21 17.78
N LYS A 597 11.47 48.97 17.79
CA LYS A 597 11.29 50.12 16.89
C LYS A 597 11.95 51.36 17.52
N PRO A 598 13.00 51.93 16.89
CA PRO A 598 13.66 53.14 17.36
C PRO A 598 12.74 54.36 17.33
#